data_AF-A0A846NFQ2-F1
#
_entry.id   AF-A0A846NFQ2-F1
#
_cell.length_a   1.000
_cell.length_b   1.000
_cell.length_c   1.000
_cell.angle_alpha   90.00
_cell.angle_beta   90.00
_cell.angle_gamma   90.00
#
_symmetry.space_group_name_H-M   'P 1'
#
loop_
_entity.id
_entity.type
_entity.pdbx_description
1 polymer ?
#
loop_
_entity_poly.entity_id
_entity_poly.type
_entity_poly.pdbx_seq_one_letter_code
_entity_poly.pdbx_strand_id
1 'polypeptide(L)'
;MSRINSIVRISIVIIILSSISHTLVSGQTNAKWITNIEIKEAETGKIIGVDDLLLTGRLYEVHVEITMPLSAEIEVVAETQLEWDEVGSLWNVIEGAGAIKFTDPQQNIISFTPKAKDAKLVLFIRGRAPRDITMKRVDDLILHYTTNINLIFLNVKDGSPLESIEKMVVDSWILDFNNKVEEKKVFLDEIKDEANEKWFSLTSSLVGYSESMANNGFTDMASQILDLIPSSRDSVPLKPVQQDFLMANISYLGIGVLGILAVIGMVQWSRNRSKNSIFEDVLKDQVKRLEVLRVRGERIDRRFASDLEELKDTVKKVLEGE
;
A
#
# COMPACT_ATOMS: atom_id res chain seq x y z
N MET A 1 2.46 -25.34 -42.24
CA MET A 1 1.69 -24.28 -41.56
C MET A 1 0.47 -24.84 -40.81
N SER A 2 0.65 -25.74 -39.83
CA SER A 2 -0.51 -26.27 -39.06
C SER A 2 -0.22 -26.69 -37.62
N ARG A 3 1.04 -26.70 -37.14
CA ARG A 3 1.36 -27.13 -35.76
C ARG A 3 1.58 -26.00 -34.75
N ILE A 4 1.76 -24.75 -35.18
CA ILE A 4 1.98 -23.61 -34.28
C ILE A 4 0.65 -23.11 -33.66
N ASN A 5 -0.49 -23.32 -34.34
CA ASN A 5 -1.80 -22.88 -33.85
C ASN A 5 -2.40 -23.74 -32.72
N SER A 6 -1.89 -24.96 -32.49
CA SER A 6 -2.38 -25.82 -31.39
C SER A 6 -1.68 -25.54 -30.07
N ILE A 7 -0.41 -25.11 -30.08
CA ILE A 7 0.35 -24.84 -28.85
C ILE A 7 -0.12 -23.55 -28.19
N VAL A 8 -0.39 -22.50 -28.98
CA VAL A 8 -0.90 -21.21 -28.46
C VAL A 8 -2.32 -21.35 -27.87
N ARG A 9 -3.15 -22.25 -28.42
CA ARG A 9 -4.49 -22.53 -27.87
C ARG A 9 -4.46 -23.36 -26.58
N ILE A 10 -3.45 -24.21 -26.38
CA ILE A 10 -3.28 -24.98 -25.14
C ILE A 10 -2.73 -24.09 -24.01
N SER A 11 -1.87 -23.12 -24.33
CA SER A 11 -1.34 -22.17 -23.33
C SER A 11 -2.39 -21.18 -22.81
N ILE A 12 -3.38 -20.78 -23.62
CA ILE A 12 -4.45 -19.86 -23.19
C ILE A 12 -5.48 -20.56 -22.28
N VAL A 13 -5.66 -21.87 -22.40
CA VAL A 13 -6.58 -22.63 -21.52
C VAL A 13 -5.96 -22.91 -20.15
N ILE A 14 -4.63 -23.00 -20.04
CA ILE A 14 -3.94 -23.28 -18.77
C ILE A 14 -3.81 -22.02 -17.88
N ILE A 15 -3.73 -20.82 -18.47
CA ILE A 15 -3.67 -19.56 -17.70
C ILE A 15 -5.05 -19.14 -17.16
N ILE A 16 -6.14 -19.64 -17.75
CA ILE A 16 -7.51 -19.39 -17.27
C ILE A 16 -7.88 -20.38 -16.13
N LEU A 17 -7.16 -21.49 -15.97
CA LEU A 17 -7.44 -22.49 -14.93
C LEU A 17 -6.71 -22.26 -13.59
N SER A 18 -5.75 -21.34 -13.51
CA SER A 18 -5.04 -21.02 -12.25
C SER A 18 -5.61 -19.81 -11.49
N SER A 19 -6.72 -19.23 -11.97
CA SER A 19 -7.24 -17.95 -11.44
C SER A 19 -8.58 -18.08 -10.70
N ILE A 20 -9.08 -19.30 -10.48
CA ILE A 20 -10.31 -19.53 -9.70
C ILE A 20 -10.09 -20.71 -8.77
N SER A 21 -9.28 -20.49 -7.75
CA SER A 21 -9.30 -21.29 -6.52
C SER A 21 -9.25 -20.36 -5.30
N HIS A 22 -9.96 -19.24 -5.36
CA HIS A 22 -10.67 -18.76 -4.18
C HIS A 22 -12.05 -19.37 -4.25
N THR A 23 -12.15 -20.62 -3.80
CA THR A 23 -13.42 -21.10 -3.26
C THR A 23 -13.75 -20.19 -2.10
N LEU A 24 -14.55 -19.16 -2.34
CA LEU A 24 -15.53 -18.73 -1.37
C LEU A 24 -16.39 -19.97 -1.10
N VAL A 25 -16.01 -20.71 -0.05
CA VAL A 25 -16.90 -21.65 0.61
C VAL A 25 -17.97 -20.78 1.28
N SER A 26 -18.90 -20.27 0.47
CA SER A 26 -20.20 -19.81 0.96
C SER A 26 -21.03 -21.07 1.16
N GLY A 27 -20.99 -21.65 2.36
CA GLY A 27 -21.66 -22.93 2.57
C GLY A 27 -21.48 -23.61 3.92
N GLN A 28 -21.23 -22.87 5.00
CA GLN A 28 -21.52 -23.32 6.36
C GLN A 28 -21.66 -22.05 7.19
N THR A 29 -22.73 -21.97 7.97
CA THR A 29 -22.85 -20.95 9.03
C THR A 29 -21.70 -21.20 10.00
N ASN A 30 -20.53 -20.57 9.77
CA ASN A 30 -19.44 -20.54 10.72
C ASN A 30 -20.04 -19.96 12.00
N ALA A 31 -20.15 -20.79 13.04
CA ALA A 31 -20.63 -20.32 14.31
C ALA A 31 -19.69 -19.19 14.77
N LYS A 32 -20.24 -18.02 15.06
CA LYS A 32 -19.46 -16.86 15.49
C LYS A 32 -18.91 -17.13 16.89
N TRP A 33 -17.59 -17.14 17.04
CA TRP A 33 -16.87 -17.36 18.30
C TRP A 33 -16.56 -16.01 18.97
N ILE A 34 -16.04 -15.04 18.23
CA ILE A 34 -15.65 -13.73 18.75
C ILE A 34 -16.88 -12.83 18.75
N THR A 35 -17.46 -12.59 19.92
CA THR A 35 -18.69 -11.81 20.06
C THR A 35 -18.45 -10.31 20.22
N ASN A 36 -17.32 -9.95 20.82
CA ASN A 36 -16.93 -8.56 21.04
C ASN A 36 -15.40 -8.41 20.96
N ILE A 37 -14.96 -7.28 20.43
CA ILE A 37 -13.54 -6.88 20.42
C ILE A 37 -13.44 -5.37 20.60
N GLU A 38 -12.62 -4.94 21.54
CA GLU A 38 -12.27 -3.55 21.76
C GLU A 38 -10.74 -3.42 21.70
N ILE A 39 -10.25 -2.46 20.91
CA ILE A 39 -8.81 -2.20 20.74
C ILE A 39 -8.54 -0.78 21.20
N LYS A 40 -7.52 -0.61 22.03
CA LYS A 40 -7.05 0.69 22.54
C LYS A 40 -5.55 0.82 22.33
N GLU A 41 -5.11 2.01 21.97
CA GLU A 41 -3.70 2.37 22.05
C GLU A 41 -3.30 2.60 23.51
N ALA A 42 -2.31 1.86 24.00
CA ALA A 42 -1.98 1.82 25.42
C ALA A 42 -1.43 3.16 25.96
N GLU A 43 -0.76 3.95 25.12
CA GLU A 43 -0.13 5.21 25.52
C GLU A 43 -1.14 6.37 25.57
N THR A 44 -2.07 6.44 24.63
CA THR A 44 -2.99 7.57 24.47
C THR A 44 -4.40 7.27 25.00
N GLY A 45 -4.73 5.99 25.20
CA GLY A 45 -6.09 5.55 25.49
C GLY A 45 -7.05 5.71 24.31
N LYS A 46 -6.56 6.04 23.11
CA LYS A 46 -7.38 6.18 21.91
C LYS A 46 -8.00 4.83 21.55
N ILE A 47 -9.32 4.79 21.45
CA ILE A 47 -10.06 3.63 20.94
C ILE A 47 -9.80 3.54 19.43
N ILE A 48 -9.43 2.34 18.97
CA ILE A 48 -9.16 2.02 17.57
C ILE A 48 -10.43 1.36 17.00
N GLY A 49 -11.14 2.08 16.15
CA GLY A 49 -12.35 1.60 15.46
C GLY A 49 -12.04 0.58 14.37
N VAL A 50 -13.06 0.04 13.71
CA VAL A 50 -12.93 -1.01 12.68
C VAL A 50 -12.09 -0.55 11.48
N ASP A 51 -12.22 0.70 11.06
CA ASP A 51 -11.51 1.26 9.90
C ASP A 51 -10.17 1.92 10.28
N ASP A 52 -9.88 2.04 11.57
CA ASP A 52 -8.61 2.62 12.03
C ASP A 52 -7.44 1.66 11.82
N LEU A 53 -6.30 2.26 11.46
CA LEU A 53 -5.02 1.59 11.25
C LEU A 53 -4.24 1.46 12.56
N LEU A 54 -3.45 0.41 12.67
CA LEU A 54 -2.43 0.27 13.70
C LEU A 54 -1.11 0.85 13.20
N LEU A 55 -0.34 1.44 14.12
CA LEU A 55 1.00 1.95 13.86
C LEU A 55 2.02 0.96 14.37
N THR A 56 2.98 0.64 13.49
CA THR A 56 4.08 -0.25 13.82
C THR A 56 4.84 0.20 15.08
N GLY A 57 5.26 -0.76 15.90
CA GLY A 57 6.03 -0.51 17.12
C GLY A 57 5.24 0.07 18.30
N ARG A 58 3.97 0.48 18.11
CA ARG A 58 3.11 0.97 19.19
C ARG A 58 2.48 -0.15 19.98
N LEU A 59 2.15 0.16 21.23
CA LEU A 59 1.56 -0.77 22.17
C LEU A 59 0.03 -0.68 22.15
N TYR A 60 -0.62 -1.84 22.09
CA TYR A 60 -2.07 -1.97 22.03
C TYR A 60 -2.60 -2.87 23.14
N GLU A 61 -3.78 -2.51 23.62
CA GLU A 61 -4.58 -3.24 24.57
C GLU A 61 -5.85 -3.74 23.86
N VAL A 62 -6.04 -5.06 23.83
CA VAL A 62 -7.13 -5.71 23.11
C VAL A 62 -7.97 -6.52 24.09
N HIS A 63 -9.23 -6.11 24.26
CA HIS A 63 -10.21 -6.83 25.06
C HIS A 63 -11.13 -7.64 24.16
N VAL A 64 -11.20 -8.95 24.38
CA VAL A 64 -11.91 -9.86 23.49
C VAL A 64 -12.81 -10.77 24.28
N GLU A 65 -14.05 -10.87 23.80
CA GLU A 65 -15.03 -11.81 24.33
C GLU A 65 -15.25 -12.92 23.31
N ILE A 66 -14.95 -14.14 23.73
CA ILE A 66 -15.22 -15.36 23.00
C ILE A 66 -16.43 -16.05 23.65
N THR A 67 -17.48 -16.26 22.89
CA THR A 67 -18.65 -17.04 23.32
C THR A 67 -18.62 -18.39 22.63
N MET A 68 -18.55 -19.47 23.42
CA MET A 68 -18.44 -20.84 22.90
C MET A 68 -19.74 -21.25 22.21
N PRO A 69 -19.74 -21.48 20.88
CA PRO A 69 -20.98 -21.82 20.17
C PRO A 69 -21.47 -23.24 20.44
N LEU A 70 -20.61 -24.07 21.05
CA LEU A 70 -20.82 -25.49 21.28
C LEU A 70 -20.03 -25.97 22.50
N SER A 71 -20.45 -27.11 23.06
CA SER A 71 -19.68 -27.87 24.04
C SER A 71 -18.99 -29.03 23.32
N ALA A 72 -17.67 -29.13 23.41
CA ALA A 72 -16.91 -30.22 22.82
C ALA A 72 -15.54 -30.38 23.51
N GLU A 73 -15.04 -31.61 23.54
CA GLU A 73 -13.68 -31.93 24.02
C GLU A 73 -12.61 -31.66 22.95
N ILE A 74 -12.74 -30.54 22.24
CA ILE A 74 -11.76 -30.08 21.26
C ILE A 74 -10.86 -29.01 21.88
N GLU A 75 -9.57 -29.06 21.60
CA GLU A 75 -8.65 -28.00 22.00
C GLU A 75 -8.69 -26.89 20.95
N VAL A 76 -9.15 -25.71 21.36
CA VAL A 76 -9.13 -24.49 20.57
C VAL A 76 -7.89 -23.71 20.97
N VAL A 77 -7.22 -23.15 19.98
CA VAL A 77 -6.02 -22.35 20.10
C VAL A 77 -6.37 -20.94 19.63
N ALA A 78 -5.99 -19.95 20.42
CA ALA A 78 -6.07 -18.54 20.06
C ALA A 78 -4.66 -18.00 19.91
N GLU A 79 -4.39 -17.42 18.75
CA GLU A 79 -3.07 -16.90 18.36
C GLU A 79 -3.16 -15.40 18.08
N THR A 80 -2.11 -14.65 18.40
CA THR A 80 -1.98 -13.23 18.05
C THR A 80 -0.66 -12.97 17.34
N GLN A 81 -0.67 -12.02 16.40
CA GLN A 81 0.57 -11.51 15.79
C GLN A 81 1.11 -10.25 16.49
N LEU A 82 0.49 -9.82 17.59
CA LEU A 82 1.12 -8.82 18.46
C LEU A 82 2.34 -9.42 19.16
N GLU A 83 3.40 -8.64 19.25
CA GLU A 83 4.63 -9.01 19.95
C GLU A 83 4.49 -8.72 21.44
N TRP A 84 5.07 -9.57 22.28
CA TRP A 84 5.19 -9.27 23.71
C TRP A 84 6.02 -7.99 23.92
N ASP A 85 5.57 -7.11 24.82
CA ASP A 85 6.18 -5.81 25.08
C ASP A 85 7.35 -5.86 26.07
N GLU A 86 7.79 -7.06 26.45
CA GLU A 86 8.79 -7.37 27.47
C GLU A 86 8.35 -7.02 28.90
N VAL A 87 7.07 -6.68 29.11
CA VAL A 87 6.54 -6.25 30.40
C VAL A 87 5.26 -7.02 30.74
N GLY A 88 5.32 -7.84 31.80
CA GLY A 88 4.16 -8.60 32.25
C GLY A 88 3.80 -9.74 31.28
N SER A 89 2.50 -9.94 31.07
CA SER A 89 1.95 -11.04 30.28
C SER A 89 1.28 -10.53 29.01
N LEU A 90 1.57 -11.16 27.88
CA LEU A 90 0.88 -10.89 26.61
C LEU A 90 -0.60 -11.25 26.73
N TRP A 91 -0.92 -12.40 27.32
CA TRP A 91 -2.29 -12.86 27.54
C TRP A 91 -2.69 -12.81 29.01
N ASN A 92 -3.84 -12.23 29.29
CA ASN A 92 -4.47 -12.23 30.60
C ASN A 92 -5.92 -12.69 30.47
N VAL A 93 -6.34 -13.66 31.28
CA VAL A 93 -7.73 -14.11 31.34
C VAL A 93 -8.45 -13.28 32.39
N ILE A 94 -9.47 -12.53 31.97
CA ILE A 94 -10.33 -11.75 32.87
C ILE A 94 -11.45 -12.64 33.41
N GLU A 95 -12.10 -13.40 32.54
CA GLU A 95 -13.18 -14.33 32.87
C GLU A 95 -12.99 -15.58 32.03
N GLY A 96 -13.10 -16.77 32.64
CA GLY A 96 -12.76 -18.01 31.95
C GLY A 96 -13.79 -19.11 32.19
N ALA A 97 -14.71 -19.30 31.25
CA ALA A 97 -15.34 -20.60 31.05
C ALA A 97 -14.41 -21.51 30.24
N GLY A 98 -14.39 -22.81 30.55
CA GLY A 98 -13.53 -23.80 29.89
C GLY A 98 -12.32 -24.23 30.73
N ALA A 99 -11.58 -25.23 30.26
CA ALA A 99 -10.27 -25.55 30.82
C ALA A 99 -9.20 -24.80 30.03
N ILE A 100 -8.76 -23.66 30.56
CA ILE A 100 -7.68 -22.87 29.96
C ILE A 100 -6.34 -23.54 30.28
N LYS A 101 -5.49 -23.67 29.27
CA LYS A 101 -4.13 -24.15 29.41
C LYS A 101 -3.19 -23.04 28.94
N PHE A 102 -2.46 -22.49 29.90
CA PHE A 102 -1.33 -21.62 29.60
C PHE A 102 -0.09 -22.49 29.42
N THR A 103 0.55 -22.40 28.25
CA THR A 103 1.90 -22.95 28.07
C THR A 103 2.94 -21.95 28.58
N ASP A 104 2.74 -20.66 28.27
CA ASP A 104 3.56 -19.53 28.70
C ASP A 104 2.78 -18.22 28.43
N PRO A 105 2.55 -17.35 29.44
CA PRO A 105 1.79 -16.10 29.24
C PRO A 105 2.49 -15.07 28.33
N GLN A 106 3.77 -15.27 27.99
CA GLN A 106 4.55 -14.43 27.08
C GLN A 106 4.50 -14.92 25.63
N GLN A 107 4.02 -16.15 25.39
CA GLN A 107 3.87 -16.67 24.04
C GLN A 107 2.65 -16.09 23.35
N ASN A 108 2.71 -16.04 22.03
CA ASN A 108 1.66 -15.52 21.15
C ASN A 108 0.41 -16.41 21.09
N ILE A 109 0.31 -17.45 21.94
CA ILE A 109 -0.68 -18.51 21.84
C ILE A 109 -1.23 -18.86 23.22
N ILE A 110 -2.55 -19.03 23.30
CA ILE A 110 -3.26 -19.63 24.44
C ILE A 110 -4.20 -20.74 23.95
N SER A 111 -4.34 -21.83 24.71
CA SER A 111 -5.30 -22.88 24.37
C SER A 111 -6.38 -23.06 25.44
N PHE A 112 -7.56 -23.47 25.00
CA PHE A 112 -8.71 -23.73 25.87
C PHE A 112 -9.62 -24.82 25.30
N THR A 113 -10.39 -25.46 26.17
CA THR A 113 -11.39 -26.46 25.78
C THR A 113 -12.80 -25.97 26.11
N PRO A 114 -13.73 -25.92 25.14
CA PRO A 114 -15.07 -25.41 25.36
C PRO A 114 -15.96 -26.42 26.08
N LYS A 115 -16.16 -26.20 27.39
CA LYS A 115 -16.89 -27.14 28.26
C LYS A 115 -18.41 -27.04 28.16
N ALA A 116 -18.93 -25.86 27.82
CA ALA A 116 -20.38 -25.62 27.75
C ALA A 116 -20.70 -24.68 26.60
N LYS A 117 -21.88 -24.87 26.01
CA LYS A 117 -22.43 -23.93 25.03
C LYS A 117 -22.75 -22.60 25.71
N ASP A 118 -22.54 -21.50 25.00
CA ASP A 118 -22.76 -20.11 25.41
C ASP A 118 -21.88 -19.65 26.59
N ALA A 119 -20.88 -20.45 26.96
CA ALA A 119 -19.93 -20.08 27.99
C ALA A 119 -18.95 -19.02 27.47
N LYS A 120 -18.58 -18.07 28.33
CA LYS A 120 -17.79 -16.90 27.96
C LYS A 120 -16.33 -17.03 28.40
N LEU A 121 -15.43 -16.68 27.49
CA LEU A 121 -14.00 -16.49 27.77
C LEU A 121 -13.65 -15.05 27.41
N VAL A 122 -13.24 -14.27 28.40
CA VAL A 122 -12.85 -12.87 28.25
C VAL A 122 -11.33 -12.78 28.40
N LEU A 123 -10.68 -12.35 27.33
CA LEU A 123 -9.23 -12.22 27.22
C LEU A 123 -8.85 -10.75 27.14
N PHE A 124 -7.71 -10.44 27.74
CA PHE A 124 -7.02 -9.17 27.60
C PHE A 124 -5.62 -9.42 27.07
N ILE A 125 -5.35 -8.84 25.90
CA ILE A 125 -4.07 -8.93 25.21
C ILE A 125 -3.37 -7.59 25.32
N ARG A 126 -2.13 -7.57 25.79
CA ARG A 126 -1.29 -6.38 25.78
C ARG A 126 -0.04 -6.66 24.98
N GLY A 127 0.06 -6.08 23.80
CA GLY A 127 1.14 -6.39 22.87
C GLY A 127 1.42 -5.29 21.87
N ARG A 128 2.63 -5.33 21.31
CA ARG A 128 3.16 -4.35 20.38
C ARG A 128 2.86 -4.78 18.94
N ALA A 129 2.43 -3.83 18.10
CA ALA A 129 2.39 -4.09 16.66
C ALA A 129 3.82 -4.33 16.14
N PRO A 130 4.09 -5.43 15.40
CA PRO A 130 5.45 -5.77 14.98
C PRO A 130 6.17 -4.62 14.26
N ARG A 131 7.42 -4.34 14.65
CA ARG A 131 8.19 -3.14 14.24
C ARG A 131 8.57 -3.08 12.76
N ASP A 132 8.84 -4.24 12.18
CA ASP A 132 9.41 -4.33 10.83
C ASP A 132 8.44 -4.93 9.81
N ILE A 133 7.18 -5.17 10.21
CA ILE A 133 6.21 -5.86 9.35
C ILE A 133 5.83 -5.08 8.10
N THR A 134 5.93 -3.75 8.14
CA THR A 134 5.66 -2.88 7.00
C THR A 134 6.90 -2.63 6.16
N MET A 135 8.08 -3.10 6.57
CA MET A 135 9.34 -2.77 5.90
C MET A 135 9.94 -3.96 5.16
N LYS A 136 10.32 -3.75 3.91
CA LYS A 136 11.08 -4.71 3.12
C LYS A 136 12.33 -4.06 2.54
N ARG A 137 13.49 -4.55 2.96
CA ARG A 137 14.78 -4.09 2.41
C ARG A 137 15.07 -4.81 1.09
N VAL A 138 15.32 -4.03 0.04
CA VAL A 138 15.77 -4.50 -1.28
C VAL A 138 16.99 -3.69 -1.66
N ASP A 139 18.17 -4.31 -1.61
CA ASP A 139 19.47 -3.63 -1.73
C ASP A 139 19.58 -2.46 -0.73
N ASP A 140 19.84 -1.25 -1.22
CA ASP A 140 19.95 -0.01 -0.42
C ASP A 140 18.60 0.70 -0.22
N LEU A 141 17.49 0.13 -0.71
CA LEU A 141 16.15 0.71 -0.59
C LEU A 141 15.34 0.03 0.52
N ILE A 142 14.58 0.85 1.25
CA ILE A 142 13.55 0.38 2.18
C ILE A 142 12.21 0.62 1.51
N LEU A 143 11.45 -0.46 1.33
CA LEU A 143 10.10 -0.42 0.78
C LEU A 143 9.09 -0.52 1.92
N HIS A 144 8.09 0.34 1.89
CA HIS A 144 7.09 0.50 2.95
C HIS A 144 5.72 -0.01 2.49
N TYR A 145 5.27 -1.14 3.02
CA TYR A 145 4.01 -1.80 2.67
C TYR A 145 3.02 -1.77 3.84
N THR A 146 1.81 -1.32 3.54
CA THR A 146 0.66 -1.58 4.39
C THR A 146 0.44 -3.10 4.50
N THR A 147 0.37 -3.62 5.72
CA THR A 147 0.35 -5.06 5.96
C THR A 147 -0.72 -5.44 6.97
N ASN A 148 -1.50 -6.49 6.69
CA ASN A 148 -2.48 -7.01 7.64
C ASN A 148 -1.79 -7.91 8.67
N ILE A 149 -2.21 -7.77 9.93
CA ILE A 149 -1.92 -8.72 11.00
C ILE A 149 -3.21 -9.36 11.51
N ASN A 150 -3.13 -10.64 11.87
CA ASN A 150 -4.16 -11.30 12.65
C ASN A 150 -3.99 -10.86 14.11
N LEU A 151 -4.86 -9.95 14.57
CA LEU A 151 -4.91 -9.60 15.98
C LEU A 151 -5.28 -10.82 16.80
N ILE A 152 -6.27 -11.57 16.33
CA ILE A 152 -6.68 -12.84 16.90
C ILE A 152 -7.03 -13.79 15.79
N PHE A 153 -6.41 -14.96 15.82
CA PHE A 153 -6.74 -16.09 14.99
C PHE A 153 -7.16 -17.26 15.88
N LEU A 154 -8.37 -17.75 15.71
CA LEU A 154 -8.89 -18.92 16.39
C LEU A 154 -8.83 -20.11 15.44
N ASN A 155 -8.20 -21.18 15.90
CA ASN A 155 -8.11 -22.46 15.19
C ASN A 155 -8.33 -23.62 16.16
N VAL A 156 -8.79 -24.75 15.65
CA VAL A 156 -8.68 -26.01 16.38
C VAL A 156 -7.20 -26.42 16.34
N LYS A 157 -6.72 -27.12 17.37
CA LYS A 157 -5.33 -27.59 17.45
C LYS A 157 -4.86 -28.44 16.26
N ASP A 158 -5.78 -29.01 15.50
CA ASP A 158 -5.48 -29.72 14.25
C ASP A 158 -5.19 -28.79 13.05
N GLY A 159 -5.33 -27.48 13.24
CA GLY A 159 -5.09 -26.43 12.25
C GLY A 159 -6.36 -25.89 11.58
N SER A 160 -7.54 -26.44 11.88
CA SER A 160 -8.79 -25.99 11.25
C SER A 160 -9.16 -24.56 11.70
N PRO A 161 -9.27 -23.57 10.80
CA PRO A 161 -9.61 -22.20 11.18
C PRO A 161 -11.06 -22.11 11.66
N LEU A 162 -11.28 -21.34 12.72
CA LEU A 162 -12.60 -21.05 13.29
C LEU A 162 -13.04 -19.62 12.98
N GLU A 163 -12.21 -18.64 13.33
CA GLU A 163 -12.48 -17.23 13.12
C GLU A 163 -11.17 -16.43 13.15
N SER A 164 -11.10 -15.31 12.42
CA SER A 164 -9.95 -14.40 12.45
C SER A 164 -10.42 -12.95 12.51
N ILE A 165 -9.70 -12.13 13.26
CA ILE A 165 -9.83 -10.68 13.24
C ILE A 165 -8.51 -10.08 12.76
N GLU A 166 -8.56 -9.50 11.57
CA GLU A 166 -7.42 -8.83 10.95
C GLU A 166 -7.43 -7.33 11.22
N LYS A 167 -6.23 -6.75 11.33
CA LYS A 167 -6.02 -5.30 11.32
C LYS A 167 -4.88 -4.90 10.43
N MET A 168 -5.08 -3.77 9.77
CA MET A 168 -4.09 -3.16 8.90
C MET A 168 -3.08 -2.38 9.74
N VAL A 169 -1.79 -2.65 9.51
CA VAL A 169 -0.66 -1.98 10.14
C VAL A 169 0.05 -1.12 9.09
N VAL A 170 0.39 0.10 9.49
CA VAL A 170 1.21 1.05 8.72
C VAL A 170 2.35 1.58 9.57
N ASP A 171 3.38 2.11 8.92
CA ASP A 171 4.43 2.87 9.60
C ASP A 171 4.22 4.38 9.47
N SER A 172 5.11 5.15 10.10
CA SER A 172 5.08 6.61 10.05
C SER A 172 5.25 7.15 8.64
N TRP A 173 6.04 6.50 7.78
CA TRP A 173 6.28 6.97 6.41
C TRP A 173 5.02 6.86 5.56
N ILE A 174 4.31 5.74 5.66
CA ILE A 174 3.02 5.53 5.01
C ILE A 174 2.00 6.55 5.54
N LEU A 175 1.93 6.74 6.86
CA LEU A 175 1.01 7.69 7.47
C LEU A 175 1.27 9.14 6.99
N ASP A 176 2.52 9.58 7.01
CA ASP A 176 2.92 10.92 6.57
C ASP A 176 2.63 11.12 5.09
N PHE A 177 2.92 10.11 4.25
CA PHE A 177 2.57 10.14 2.84
C PHE A 177 1.06 10.27 2.62
N ASN A 178 0.24 9.47 3.32
CA ASN A 178 -1.21 9.52 3.20
C ASN A 178 -1.77 10.89 3.60
N ASN A 179 -1.25 11.47 4.69
CA ASN A 179 -1.61 12.83 5.11
C ASN A 179 -1.26 13.85 4.03
N LYS A 180 -0.05 13.79 3.46
CA LYS A 180 0.36 14.66 2.35
C LYS A 180 -0.54 14.50 1.12
N VAL A 181 -0.89 13.28 0.74
CA VAL A 181 -1.82 13.03 -0.38
C VAL A 181 -3.15 13.73 -0.13
N GLU A 182 -3.69 13.58 1.07
CA GLU A 182 -4.97 14.20 1.43
C GLU A 182 -4.89 15.72 1.39
N GLU A 183 -3.85 16.31 1.99
CA GLU A 183 -3.59 17.76 1.90
C GLU A 183 -3.51 18.24 0.45
N LYS A 184 -2.83 17.51 -0.44
CA LYS A 184 -2.74 17.87 -1.87
C LYS A 184 -4.07 17.71 -2.60
N LYS A 185 -4.87 16.69 -2.28
CA LYS A 185 -6.20 16.49 -2.87
C LYS A 185 -7.16 17.61 -2.46
N VAL A 186 -7.17 17.97 -1.18
CA VAL A 186 -7.95 19.10 -0.67
C VAL A 186 -7.54 20.39 -1.37
N PHE A 187 -6.23 20.68 -1.41
CA PHE A 187 -5.72 21.86 -2.12
C PHE A 187 -6.12 21.90 -3.59
N LEU A 188 -6.00 20.77 -4.30
CA LEU A 188 -6.40 20.69 -5.71
C LEU A 188 -7.89 20.96 -5.89
N ASP A 189 -8.74 20.40 -5.04
CA ASP A 189 -10.19 20.63 -5.12
C ASP A 189 -10.54 22.12 -4.92
N GLU A 190 -9.87 22.80 -3.98
CA GLU A 190 -10.06 24.23 -3.73
C GLU A 190 -9.70 25.13 -4.93
N ILE A 191 -8.64 24.81 -5.68
CA ILE A 191 -8.15 25.64 -6.81
C ILE A 191 -8.68 25.21 -8.17
N LYS A 192 -9.50 24.16 -8.23
CA LYS A 192 -9.95 23.50 -9.46
C LYS A 192 -10.56 24.45 -10.49
N ASP A 193 -11.34 25.42 -10.02
CA ASP A 193 -12.04 26.37 -10.89
C ASP A 193 -11.15 27.50 -11.39
N GLU A 194 -10.01 27.74 -10.74
CA GLU A 194 -9.12 28.87 -11.01
C GLU A 194 -7.85 28.46 -11.73
N ALA A 195 -7.38 27.23 -11.50
CA ALA A 195 -6.14 26.72 -12.06
C ALA A 195 -6.24 26.51 -13.57
N ASN A 196 -5.13 26.72 -14.26
CA ASN A 196 -4.98 26.35 -15.67
C ASN A 196 -5.25 24.84 -15.85
N GLU A 197 -6.13 24.48 -16.78
CA GLU A 197 -6.60 23.09 -16.98
C GLU A 197 -5.46 22.09 -17.24
N LYS A 198 -4.43 22.49 -17.99
CA LYS A 198 -3.30 21.62 -18.31
C LYS A 198 -2.43 21.36 -17.08
N TRP A 199 -2.18 22.41 -16.30
CA TRP A 199 -1.46 22.29 -15.04
C TRP A 199 -2.26 21.42 -14.05
N PHE A 200 -3.55 21.69 -13.90
CA PHE A 200 -4.43 20.93 -13.01
C PHE A 200 -4.48 19.44 -13.36
N SER A 201 -4.62 19.11 -14.65
CA SER A 201 -4.63 17.74 -15.14
C SER A 201 -3.28 17.03 -14.92
N LEU A 202 -2.17 17.71 -15.15
CA LEU A 202 -0.83 17.18 -14.87
C LEU A 202 -0.64 16.92 -13.37
N THR A 203 -0.94 17.91 -12.52
CA THR A 203 -0.78 17.81 -11.08
C THR A 203 -1.67 16.72 -10.47
N SER A 204 -2.92 16.61 -10.92
CA SER A 204 -3.81 15.50 -10.53
C SER A 204 -3.23 14.14 -10.93
N SER A 205 -2.63 14.05 -12.12
CA SER A 205 -1.97 12.81 -12.58
C SER A 205 -0.74 12.48 -11.74
N LEU A 206 -0.04 13.48 -11.21
CA LEU A 206 1.10 13.29 -10.31
C LEU A 206 0.72 12.77 -8.94
N VAL A 207 -0.39 13.25 -8.38
CA VAL A 207 -0.95 12.70 -7.15
C VAL A 207 -1.26 11.22 -7.36
N GLY A 208 -2.00 10.87 -8.42
CA GLY A 208 -2.31 9.47 -8.73
C GLY A 208 -1.09 8.60 -9.00
N TYR A 209 -0.06 9.14 -9.66
CA TYR A 209 1.22 8.43 -9.86
C TYR A 209 1.96 8.19 -8.54
N SER A 210 1.97 9.19 -7.66
CA SER A 210 2.59 9.09 -6.33
C SER A 210 1.89 8.03 -5.49
N GLU A 211 0.55 8.01 -5.49
CA GLU A 211 -0.24 6.96 -4.83
C GLU A 211 0.10 5.56 -5.39
N SER A 212 0.24 5.43 -6.71
CA SER A 212 0.64 4.17 -7.33
C SER A 212 2.06 3.74 -6.92
N MET A 213 3.01 4.65 -6.82
CA MET A 213 4.37 4.40 -6.33
C MET A 213 4.36 3.93 -4.87
N ALA A 214 3.64 4.64 -3.99
CA ALA A 214 3.49 4.27 -2.58
C ALA A 214 2.83 2.89 -2.40
N ASN A 215 1.81 2.56 -3.20
CA ASN A 215 1.19 1.22 -3.20
C ASN A 215 2.17 0.10 -3.59
N ASN A 216 3.25 0.42 -4.30
CA ASN A 216 4.31 -0.53 -4.65
C ASN A 216 5.45 -0.55 -3.62
N GLY A 217 5.33 0.19 -2.52
CA GLY A 217 6.31 0.29 -1.44
C GLY A 217 7.29 1.46 -1.57
N PHE A 218 7.23 2.25 -2.64
CA PHE A 218 8.15 3.37 -2.88
C PHE A 218 7.66 4.66 -2.20
N THR A 219 7.28 4.58 -0.94
CA THR A 219 6.65 5.68 -0.19
C THR A 219 7.54 6.93 -0.12
N ASP A 220 8.85 6.77 0.08
CA ASP A 220 9.80 7.90 0.11
C ASP A 220 9.86 8.65 -1.22
N MET A 221 9.96 7.90 -2.32
CA MET A 221 10.01 8.48 -3.66
C MET A 221 8.66 9.10 -4.04
N ALA A 222 7.56 8.46 -3.66
CA ALA A 222 6.21 8.99 -3.83
C ALA A 222 6.03 10.31 -3.08
N SER A 223 6.51 10.41 -1.83
CA SER A 223 6.50 11.66 -1.07
C SER A 223 7.29 12.75 -1.78
N GLN A 224 8.48 12.45 -2.30
CA GLN A 224 9.29 13.43 -3.02
C GLN A 224 8.58 13.98 -4.27
N ILE A 225 7.80 13.16 -4.98
CA ILE A 225 7.00 13.62 -6.12
C ILE A 225 5.91 14.59 -5.65
N LEU A 226 5.24 14.32 -4.53
CA LEU A 226 4.24 15.23 -3.96
C LEU A 226 4.84 16.55 -3.49
N ASP A 227 6.09 16.55 -3.01
CA ASP A 227 6.80 17.75 -2.58
C ASP A 227 7.11 18.69 -3.77
N LEU A 228 7.09 18.19 -5.02
CA LEU A 228 7.19 19.03 -6.23
C LEU A 228 5.91 19.83 -6.53
N ILE A 229 4.77 19.42 -5.96
CA ILE A 229 3.51 20.11 -6.15
C ILE A 229 3.49 21.31 -5.19
N PRO A 230 3.26 22.54 -5.67
CA PRO A 230 3.16 23.69 -4.77
C PRO A 230 2.01 23.51 -3.77
N SER A 231 2.21 23.96 -2.52
CA SER A 231 1.16 24.00 -1.50
C SER A 231 0.51 25.38 -1.36
N SER A 232 0.94 26.36 -2.14
CA SER A 232 0.44 27.74 -2.07
C SER A 232 -0.21 28.16 -3.38
N ARG A 233 -1.32 28.89 -3.25
CA ARG A 233 -2.08 29.42 -4.38
C ARG A 233 -1.28 30.39 -5.25
N ASP A 234 -0.33 31.12 -4.65
CA ASP A 234 0.53 32.08 -5.36
C ASP A 234 1.45 31.42 -6.41
N SER A 235 1.72 30.13 -6.25
CA SER A 235 2.57 29.34 -7.15
C SER A 235 1.75 28.57 -8.20
N VAL A 236 0.43 28.74 -8.22
CA VAL A 236 -0.48 28.06 -9.16
C VAL A 236 -0.65 28.92 -10.40
N PRO A 237 -0.39 28.37 -11.61
CA PRO A 237 -0.74 29.06 -12.84
C PRO A 237 -2.26 29.11 -12.98
N LEU A 238 -2.82 30.32 -12.89
CA LEU A 238 -4.26 30.55 -13.02
C LEU A 238 -4.70 30.51 -14.49
N LYS A 239 -5.99 30.30 -14.72
CA LYS A 239 -6.60 30.48 -16.05
C LYS A 239 -6.30 31.89 -16.53
N PRO A 240 -5.89 32.08 -17.80
CA PRO A 240 -5.64 33.41 -18.32
C PRO A 240 -6.94 34.22 -18.26
N VAL A 241 -6.98 35.21 -17.38
CA VAL A 241 -7.94 36.32 -17.47
C VAL A 241 -7.63 36.99 -18.80
N GLN A 242 -8.63 37.16 -19.67
CA GLN A 242 -8.45 37.71 -21.02
C GLN A 242 -7.55 38.96 -21.01
N GLN A 243 -6.26 38.80 -21.29
CA GLN A 243 -5.32 39.80 -21.83
C GLN A 243 -3.95 39.14 -22.06
N ASP A 244 -3.50 39.28 -23.31
CA ASP A 244 -2.16 39.04 -23.87
C ASP A 244 -1.55 37.61 -23.79
N PHE A 245 -1.88 36.86 -24.84
CA PHE A 245 -1.45 35.51 -25.23
C PHE A 245 0.07 35.25 -25.28
N LEU A 246 0.93 36.25 -25.10
CA LEU A 246 2.36 36.15 -25.45
C LEU A 246 3.36 36.12 -24.29
N MET A 247 2.96 36.34 -23.02
CA MET A 247 3.93 36.35 -21.91
C MET A 247 3.61 35.47 -20.69
N ALA A 248 2.44 34.83 -20.60
CA ALA A 248 2.04 34.14 -19.37
C ALA A 248 2.45 32.65 -19.26
N ASN A 249 3.07 32.05 -20.29
CA ASN A 249 3.21 30.58 -20.39
C ASN A 249 4.63 30.01 -20.25
N ILE A 250 5.66 30.82 -19.94
CA ILE A 250 7.03 30.44 -20.30
C ILE A 250 7.83 29.64 -19.25
N SER A 251 7.55 29.67 -17.93
CA SER A 251 8.62 29.23 -16.99
C SER A 251 8.39 28.02 -16.08
N TYR A 252 7.18 27.45 -15.96
CA TYR A 252 6.93 26.48 -14.86
C TYR A 252 6.47 25.09 -15.29
N LEU A 253 5.92 24.93 -16.50
CA LEU A 253 5.53 23.61 -17.01
C LEU A 253 6.75 22.73 -17.37
N GLY A 254 7.88 23.34 -17.75
CA GLY A 254 9.10 22.61 -18.09
C GLY A 254 9.79 21.97 -16.89
N ILE A 255 9.86 22.66 -15.75
CA ILE A 255 10.61 22.20 -14.57
C ILE A 255 9.90 21.02 -13.90
N GLY A 256 8.57 21.04 -13.81
CA GLY A 256 7.79 19.94 -13.26
C GLY A 256 7.93 18.66 -14.08
N VAL A 257 7.73 18.76 -15.40
CA VAL A 257 7.84 17.61 -16.33
C VAL A 257 9.25 17.03 -16.37
N LEU A 258 10.29 17.86 -16.33
CA LEU A 258 11.69 17.40 -16.25
C LEU A 258 12.01 16.72 -14.92
N GLY A 259 11.51 17.24 -13.80
CA GLY A 259 11.66 16.60 -12.49
C GLY A 259 11.02 15.21 -12.43
N ILE A 260 9.85 15.06 -13.04
CA ILE A 260 9.14 13.77 -13.15
C ILE A 260 9.94 12.77 -13.97
N LEU A 261 10.45 13.19 -15.14
CA LEU A 261 11.27 12.33 -15.99
C LEU A 261 12.59 11.95 -15.32
N ALA A 262 13.18 12.85 -14.51
CA ALA A 262 14.37 12.58 -13.73
C ALA A 262 14.12 11.54 -12.62
N VAL A 263 13.02 11.66 -11.88
CA VAL A 263 12.65 10.69 -10.83
C VAL A 263 12.33 9.31 -11.43
N ILE A 264 11.57 9.27 -12.53
CA ILE A 264 11.32 8.04 -13.28
C ILE A 264 12.63 7.42 -13.78
N GLY A 265 13.53 8.25 -14.33
CA GLY A 265 14.86 7.82 -14.77
C GLY A 265 15.71 7.27 -13.63
N MET A 266 15.69 7.90 -12.45
CA MET A 266 16.44 7.44 -11.27
C MET A 266 15.90 6.12 -10.72
N VAL A 267 14.58 5.96 -10.64
CA VAL A 267 13.93 4.70 -10.22
C VAL A 267 14.28 3.57 -11.20
N GLN A 268 14.28 3.86 -12.50
CA GLN A 268 14.66 2.90 -13.53
C GLN A 268 16.17 2.58 -13.51
N TRP A 269 17.04 3.56 -13.26
CA TRP A 269 18.48 3.34 -13.11
C TRP A 269 18.81 2.47 -11.91
N SER A 270 18.14 2.70 -10.78
CA SER A 270 18.23 1.84 -9.59
C SER A 270 17.77 0.41 -9.86
N ARG A 271 16.77 0.22 -10.73
CA ARG A 271 16.29 -1.11 -11.13
C ARG A 271 17.17 -1.79 -12.19
N ASN A 272 17.77 -1.04 -13.12
CA ASN A 272 18.60 -1.60 -14.20
C ASN A 272 19.95 -2.16 -13.73
N ARG A 273 20.42 -1.82 -12.52
CA ARG A 273 21.57 -2.49 -11.91
C ARG A 273 21.25 -3.94 -11.48
N SER A 274 19.97 -4.29 -11.38
CA SER A 274 19.48 -5.65 -11.13
C SER A 274 19.07 -6.30 -12.46
N LYS A 275 19.95 -7.17 -12.96
CA LYS A 275 19.95 -7.78 -14.30
C LYS A 275 18.62 -8.48 -14.69
N ASN A 276 17.96 -8.04 -15.78
CA ASN A 276 17.69 -8.84 -17.01
C ASN A 276 16.55 -8.26 -17.90
N SER A 277 16.98 -7.69 -19.04
CA SER A 277 16.43 -7.70 -20.41
C SER A 277 14.98 -8.17 -20.70
N ILE A 278 13.93 -7.42 -20.36
CA ILE A 278 12.60 -7.59 -21.02
C ILE A 278 11.84 -6.26 -21.13
N PHE A 279 12.44 -5.18 -21.65
CA PHE A 279 11.67 -3.92 -21.85
C PHE A 279 12.04 -3.12 -23.11
N GLU A 280 12.70 -3.74 -24.10
CA GLU A 280 13.06 -3.08 -25.35
C GLU A 280 11.84 -2.75 -26.24
N ASP A 281 10.79 -3.57 -26.18
CA ASP A 281 9.61 -3.42 -27.05
C ASP A 281 8.59 -2.40 -26.54
N VAL A 282 8.48 -2.20 -25.22
CA VAL A 282 7.60 -1.16 -24.63
C VAL A 282 8.23 0.23 -24.82
N LEU A 283 9.56 0.31 -24.82
CA LEU A 283 10.31 1.54 -25.09
C LEU A 283 10.18 2.00 -26.54
N LYS A 284 10.21 1.10 -27.53
CA LYS A 284 9.98 1.48 -28.95
C LYS A 284 8.61 2.10 -29.20
N ASP A 285 7.57 1.61 -28.52
CA ASP A 285 6.21 2.10 -28.70
C ASP A 285 5.96 3.44 -28.00
N GLN A 286 6.69 3.72 -26.91
CA GLN A 286 6.63 5.01 -26.20
C GLN A 286 7.54 6.09 -26.80
N VAL A 287 8.67 5.72 -27.41
CA VAL A 287 9.47 6.62 -28.27
C VAL A 287 8.69 7.05 -29.51
N LYS A 288 7.86 6.16 -30.09
CA LYS A 288 6.96 6.50 -31.21
C LYS A 288 5.87 7.48 -30.82
N ARG A 289 5.36 7.42 -29.58
CA ARG A 289 4.42 8.42 -29.03
C ARG A 289 5.08 9.77 -28.73
N LEU A 290 6.36 9.75 -28.37
CA LEU A 290 7.23 10.95 -28.30
C LEU A 290 7.45 11.59 -29.68
N GLU A 291 7.57 10.79 -30.74
CA GLU A 291 7.67 11.27 -32.14
C GLU A 291 6.38 11.99 -32.58
N VAL A 292 5.21 11.50 -32.17
CA VAL A 292 3.91 12.15 -32.44
C VAL A 292 3.73 13.44 -31.63
N LEU A 293 4.28 13.51 -30.41
CA LEU A 293 4.31 14.73 -29.60
C LEU A 293 5.31 15.77 -30.12
N ARG A 294 6.43 15.33 -30.72
CA ARG A 294 7.41 16.17 -31.42
C ARG A 294 6.79 16.90 -32.61
N VAL A 295 6.03 16.19 -33.45
CA VAL A 295 5.34 16.78 -34.61
C VAL A 295 4.25 17.80 -34.20
N ARG A 296 3.70 17.70 -32.98
CA ARG A 296 2.79 18.72 -32.42
C ARG A 296 3.51 19.88 -31.72
N GLY A 297 4.74 19.70 -31.24
CA GLY A 297 5.58 20.75 -30.63
C GLY A 297 6.36 21.60 -31.63
N GLU A 298 6.65 21.07 -32.82
CA GLU A 298 7.49 21.72 -33.85
C GLU A 298 6.86 22.98 -34.48
N ARG A 299 5.57 23.25 -34.22
CA ARG A 299 4.90 24.51 -34.61
C ARG A 299 5.00 25.63 -33.57
N ILE A 300 5.61 25.42 -32.40
CA ILE A 300 5.55 26.41 -31.31
C ILE A 300 6.92 26.95 -30.86
N ASP A 301 8.07 26.25 -30.98
CA ASP A 301 9.37 26.92 -30.78
C ASP A 301 10.60 26.10 -31.23
N ARG A 302 11.66 26.79 -31.73
CA ARG A 302 12.93 26.19 -32.19
C ARG A 302 13.90 25.83 -31.05
N ARG A 303 13.77 26.47 -29.87
CA ARG A 303 14.61 26.14 -28.70
C ARG A 303 14.19 24.84 -28.01
N PHE A 304 12.89 24.56 -27.95
CA PHE A 304 12.37 23.27 -27.48
C PHE A 304 12.85 22.08 -28.31
N ALA A 305 13.05 22.26 -29.62
CA ALA A 305 13.63 21.22 -30.48
C ALA A 305 15.11 20.96 -30.16
N SER A 306 15.87 22.01 -29.84
CA SER A 306 17.29 21.93 -29.44
C SER A 306 17.45 21.21 -28.09
N ASP A 307 16.62 21.55 -27.10
CA ASP A 307 16.72 20.96 -25.75
C ASP A 307 16.24 19.50 -25.74
N LEU A 308 15.23 19.17 -26.56
CA LEU A 308 14.82 17.78 -26.81
C LEU A 308 15.86 16.97 -27.58
N GLU A 309 16.64 17.61 -28.46
CA GLU A 309 17.72 16.97 -29.22
C GLU A 309 18.94 16.72 -28.33
N GLU A 310 19.30 17.66 -27.45
CA GLU A 310 20.35 17.50 -26.44
C GLU A 310 19.98 16.44 -25.38
N LEU A 311 18.71 16.40 -24.95
CA LEU A 311 18.22 15.38 -24.01
C LEU A 311 18.12 14.00 -24.68
N LYS A 312 17.67 13.92 -25.94
CA LYS A 312 17.68 12.69 -26.74
C LYS A 312 19.10 12.17 -26.90
N ASP A 313 20.06 13.03 -27.19
CA ASP A 313 21.46 12.64 -27.36
C ASP A 313 22.11 12.24 -26.03
N THR A 314 21.72 12.86 -24.91
CA THR A 314 22.14 12.44 -23.56
C THR A 314 21.58 11.08 -23.19
N VAL A 315 20.28 10.86 -23.42
CA VAL A 315 19.63 9.57 -23.21
C VAL A 315 20.20 8.50 -24.14
N LYS A 316 20.54 8.85 -25.38
CA LYS A 316 21.15 7.95 -26.36
C LYS A 316 22.59 7.59 -26.01
N LYS A 317 23.40 8.53 -25.52
CA LYS A 317 24.75 8.27 -24.99
C LYS A 317 24.71 7.30 -23.80
N VAL A 318 23.76 7.51 -22.89
CA VAL A 318 23.56 6.64 -21.72
C VAL A 318 23.02 5.26 -22.11
N LEU A 319 22.28 5.14 -23.23
CA LEU A 319 21.77 3.88 -23.78
C LEU A 319 22.80 3.10 -24.63
N GLU A 320 23.69 3.78 -25.35
CA GLU A 320 24.71 3.16 -26.21
C GLU A 320 26.00 2.78 -25.44
N GLY A 321 26.10 3.14 -24.16
CA GLY A 321 27.15 2.67 -23.27
C GLY A 321 28.51 3.30 -23.51
N GLU A 322 28.57 4.63 -23.51
CA GLU A 322 29.78 5.40 -23.15
C GLU A 322 29.61 6.08 -21.79
#